data_AF-A0A0F8X3P4-F1
#
_entry.id   AF-A0A0F8X3P4-F1
#
_cell.length_a   1.000
_cell.length_b   1.000
_cell.length_c   1.000
_cell.angle_alpha   90.00
_cell.angle_beta   90.00
_cell.angle_gamma   90.00
#
_symmetry.space_group_name_H-M   'P 1'
#
loop_
_entity.id
_entity.type
_entity.pdbx_description
1 polymer ?
#
loop_
_entity_poly.entity_id
_entity_poly.type
_entity_poly.pdbx_seq_one_letter_code
_entity_poly.pdbx_strand_id
1 'polypeptide(L)'
;MTKFDFPVGFTFAALVSVCFSAGFIVGSSSIGSAISAIVISMLSSYIFFFLTITLKERSEKKKVKDISNPLITQITRTLEAGIHNSILLPNKSIRSIPNKKNLTEEQLYNYLTDSVLNAPISGPRTYYPRNKISAAIETNSDALILNTTSPIKIMLEDLKPYLYLLDINLVKLIYEIEYSNYMRFCGDNLEHCGRFTFDKEYFVEFFILVKKLESSIKI
;
A
#
# COMPACT_ATOMS: atom_id res chain seq x y z
N MET A 1 -26.03 -12.86 18.24
CA MET A 1 -24.67 -13.00 18.79
C MET A 1 -23.93 -11.70 18.60
N THR A 2 -23.90 -10.88 19.63
CA THR A 2 -23.24 -9.58 19.68
C THR A 2 -21.73 -9.76 19.55
N LYS A 3 -21.17 -9.35 18.41
CA LYS A 3 -19.72 -9.17 18.26
C LYS A 3 -19.32 -8.08 19.26
N PHE A 4 -18.65 -8.48 20.34
CA PHE A 4 -17.95 -7.55 21.22
C PHE A 4 -16.77 -6.97 20.45
N ASP A 5 -17.05 -5.93 19.66
CA ASP A 5 -16.08 -5.16 18.90
C ASP A 5 -15.29 -4.22 19.82
N PHE A 6 -14.68 -4.71 20.89
CA PHE A 6 -13.64 -3.94 21.57
C PHE A 6 -12.70 -4.87 22.36
N PRO A 7 -11.39 -4.81 22.12
CA PRO A 7 -10.42 -5.61 22.89
C PRO A 7 -10.33 -5.16 24.36
N VAL A 8 -10.91 -4.00 24.69
CA VAL A 8 -11.03 -3.45 26.05
C VAL A 8 -11.97 -4.27 26.93
N GLY A 9 -13.02 -4.89 26.36
CA GLY A 9 -14.00 -5.66 27.13
C GLY A 9 -13.45 -6.98 27.68
N PHE A 10 -12.68 -7.71 26.86
CA PHE A 10 -12.04 -8.97 27.29
C PHE A 10 -10.90 -8.74 28.28
N THR A 11 -10.12 -7.68 28.08
CA THR A 11 -9.04 -7.31 29.00
C THR A 11 -9.58 -6.82 30.33
N PHE A 12 -10.67 -6.04 30.32
CA PHE A 12 -11.39 -5.66 31.53
C PHE A 12 -11.96 -6.88 32.27
N ALA A 13 -12.60 -7.82 31.58
CA ALA A 13 -13.13 -9.04 32.19
C ALA A 13 -12.02 -9.93 32.78
N ALA A 14 -10.89 -10.08 32.10
CA ALA A 14 -9.74 -10.82 32.60
C ALA A 14 -9.10 -10.14 33.83
N LEU A 15 -8.97 -8.81 33.80
CA LEU A 15 -8.48 -8.01 34.93
C LEU A 15 -9.39 -8.21 36.17
N VAL A 16 -10.70 -8.07 35.97
CA VAL A 16 -11.71 -8.30 37.02
C VAL A 16 -11.58 -9.72 37.55
N SER A 17 -11.49 -10.74 36.70
CA SER A 17 -11.37 -12.13 37.14
C SER A 17 -10.09 -12.38 37.95
N VAL A 18 -8.94 -11.83 37.55
CA VAL A 18 -7.67 -11.97 38.29
C VAL A 18 -7.73 -11.23 39.63
N CYS A 19 -8.27 -10.02 39.66
CA CYS A 19 -8.44 -9.25 40.90
C CYS A 19 -9.41 -9.92 41.88
N PHE A 20 -10.53 -10.48 41.40
CA PHE A 20 -11.49 -11.21 42.25
C PHE A 20 -10.91 -12.52 42.79
N SER A 21 -10.19 -13.28 41.96
CA SER A 21 -9.60 -14.56 42.37
C SER A 21 -8.49 -14.37 43.40
N ALA A 22 -7.66 -13.35 43.22
CA ALA A 22 -6.58 -13.02 44.16
C ALA A 22 -7.10 -12.42 45.47
N GLY A 23 -8.19 -11.64 45.43
CA GLY A 23 -8.85 -11.10 46.63
C GLY A 23 -9.52 -12.18 47.49
N PHE A 24 -10.04 -13.25 46.88
CA PHE A 24 -10.69 -14.35 47.59
C PHE A 24 -9.71 -15.25 48.38
N ILE A 25 -8.51 -15.47 47.86
CA ILE A 25 -7.54 -16.41 48.46
C ILE A 25 -6.78 -15.81 49.66
N VAL A 26 -6.64 -14.48 49.74
CA VAL A 26 -5.68 -13.82 50.66
C VAL A 26 -6.36 -13.06 51.81
N GLY A 27 -7.69 -13.09 51.91
CA GLY A 27 -8.49 -12.35 52.90
C GLY A 27 -8.36 -12.79 54.38
N SER A 28 -7.38 -13.61 54.75
CA SER A 28 -7.30 -14.23 56.09
C SER A 28 -6.20 -13.71 57.02
N SER A 29 -5.42 -12.67 56.67
CA SER A 29 -4.55 -11.97 57.66
C SER A 29 -4.35 -10.46 57.38
N SER A 30 -4.32 -9.63 58.44
CA SER A 30 -4.34 -8.16 58.34
C SER A 30 -3.06 -7.56 57.73
N ILE A 31 -1.89 -8.13 58.02
CA ILE A 31 -0.58 -7.68 57.48
C ILE A 31 -0.29 -8.29 56.10
N GLY A 32 -0.76 -9.52 55.83
CA GLY A 32 -0.68 -10.14 54.52
C GLY A 32 -1.54 -9.42 53.48
N SER A 33 -2.71 -8.92 53.89
CA SER A 33 -3.67 -8.26 52.98
C SER A 33 -3.08 -7.02 52.31
N ALA A 34 -2.36 -6.15 53.02
CA ALA A 34 -1.82 -4.90 52.48
C ALA A 34 -0.65 -5.15 51.51
N ILE A 35 0.29 -6.03 51.87
CA ILE A 35 1.41 -6.41 51.00
C ILE A 35 0.89 -7.15 49.76
N SER A 36 -0.09 -8.05 49.94
CA SER A 36 -0.72 -8.76 48.83
C SER A 36 -1.50 -7.83 47.91
N ALA A 37 -2.19 -6.80 48.42
CA ALA A 37 -2.92 -5.85 47.61
C ALA A 37 -1.97 -5.01 46.74
N ILE A 38 -0.81 -4.63 47.28
CA ILE A 38 0.25 -3.95 46.52
C ILE A 38 0.78 -4.86 45.41
N VAL A 39 1.10 -6.12 45.71
CA VAL A 39 1.62 -7.10 44.73
C VAL A 39 0.58 -7.41 43.65
N ILE A 40 -0.68 -7.61 44.01
CA ILE A 40 -1.79 -7.85 43.07
C ILE A 40 -2.03 -6.61 42.20
N SER A 41 -1.96 -5.41 42.76
CA SER A 41 -2.08 -4.16 41.99
C SER A 41 -0.94 -4.01 40.97
N MET A 42 0.30 -4.34 41.36
CA MET A 42 1.45 -4.32 40.45
C MET A 42 1.31 -5.35 39.34
N LEU A 43 0.90 -6.58 39.67
CA LEU A 43 0.67 -7.65 38.70
C LEU A 43 -0.48 -7.32 37.73
N SER A 44 -1.57 -6.75 38.25
CA SER A 44 -2.73 -6.28 37.49
C SER A 44 -2.34 -5.17 36.50
N SER A 45 -1.57 -4.18 36.96
CA SER A 45 -1.03 -3.12 36.10
C SER A 45 -0.12 -3.66 34.99
N TYR A 46 0.76 -4.61 35.32
CA TYR A 46 1.64 -5.27 34.35
C TYR A 46 0.84 -6.05 33.29
N ILE A 47 -0.17 -6.83 33.71
CA ILE A 47 -1.05 -7.56 32.80
C ILE A 47 -1.82 -6.59 31.90
N PHE A 48 -2.35 -5.50 32.45
CA PHE A 48 -3.08 -4.48 31.68
C PHE A 48 -2.17 -3.80 30.64
N PHE A 49 -0.95 -3.44 31.02
CA PHE A 49 0.05 -2.88 30.13
C PHE A 49 0.40 -3.85 28.99
N PHE A 50 0.72 -5.11 29.35
CA PHE A 50 1.06 -6.14 28.37
C PHE A 50 -0.07 -6.40 27.38
N LEU A 51 -1.31 -6.51 27.88
CA LEU A 51 -2.49 -6.69 27.03
C LEU A 51 -2.71 -5.48 26.14
N THR A 52 -2.59 -4.26 26.66
CA THR A 52 -2.76 -3.02 25.89
C THR A 52 -1.74 -2.94 24.74
N ILE A 53 -0.47 -3.24 25.01
CA ILE A 53 0.57 -3.29 23.97
C ILE A 53 0.25 -4.37 22.93
N THR A 54 -0.04 -5.59 23.38
CA THR A 54 -0.32 -6.72 22.49
C THR A 54 -1.53 -6.45 21.57
N LEU A 55 -2.57 -5.82 22.12
CA LEU A 55 -3.77 -5.45 21.37
C LEU A 55 -3.49 -4.32 20.36
N LYS A 56 -2.70 -3.33 20.76
CA LYS A 56 -2.25 -2.27 19.85
C LYS A 56 -1.46 -2.87 18.69
N GLU A 57 -0.46 -3.71 18.96
CA GLU A 57 0.32 -4.38 17.93
C GLU A 57 -0.55 -5.22 16.99
N ARG A 58 -1.53 -5.96 17.52
CA ARG A 58 -2.46 -6.75 16.71
C ARG A 58 -3.33 -5.85 15.82
N SER A 59 -3.80 -4.72 16.35
CA SER A 59 -4.57 -3.74 15.59
C SER A 59 -3.73 -3.12 14.47
N GLU A 60 -2.47 -2.78 14.73
CA GLU A 60 -1.55 -2.20 13.74
C GLU A 60 -1.23 -3.21 12.64
N LYS A 61 -0.89 -4.47 13.00
CA LYS A 61 -0.71 -5.57 12.04
C LYS A 61 -1.95 -5.79 11.17
N LYS A 62 -3.15 -5.68 11.76
CA LYS A 62 -4.41 -5.77 11.02
C LYS A 62 -4.57 -4.63 10.02
N LYS A 63 -4.25 -3.39 10.39
CA LYS A 63 -4.28 -2.23 9.47
C LYS A 63 -3.29 -2.41 8.31
N VAL A 64 -2.08 -2.88 8.56
CA VAL A 64 -1.11 -3.18 7.50
C VAL A 64 -1.68 -4.20 6.52
N LYS A 65 -2.24 -5.30 7.04
CA LYS A 65 -2.80 -6.38 6.21
C LYS A 65 -4.05 -5.94 5.42
N ASP A 66 -4.97 -5.24 6.06
CA ASP A 66 -6.31 -4.97 5.52
C ASP A 66 -6.36 -3.65 4.72
N ILE A 67 -5.36 -2.77 4.86
CA ILE A 67 -5.35 -1.45 4.22
C ILE A 67 -4.07 -1.25 3.40
N SER A 68 -2.90 -1.23 4.06
CA SER A 68 -1.65 -0.89 3.38
C SER A 68 -1.27 -1.89 2.29
N ASN A 69 -1.31 -3.20 2.58
CA ASN A 69 -0.97 -4.24 1.61
C ASN A 69 -1.89 -4.21 0.38
N PRO A 70 -3.23 -4.09 0.50
CA PRO A 70 -4.12 -3.88 -0.63
C PRO A 70 -3.78 -2.64 -1.47
N LEU A 71 -3.50 -1.49 -0.86
CA LEU A 71 -3.11 -0.27 -1.57
C LEU A 71 -1.81 -0.46 -2.35
N ILE A 72 -0.80 -1.04 -1.71
CA ILE A 72 0.48 -1.33 -2.36
C ILE A 72 0.30 -2.33 -3.52
N THR A 73 -0.55 -3.35 -3.33
CA THR A 73 -0.91 -4.29 -4.41
C THR A 73 -1.67 -3.60 -5.55
N GLN A 74 -2.43 -2.56 -5.26
CA GLN A 74 -3.14 -1.79 -6.27
C GLN A 74 -2.17 -0.95 -7.11
N ILE A 75 -1.13 -0.39 -6.51
CA ILE A 75 -0.06 0.33 -7.22
C ILE A 75 0.59 -0.60 -8.26
N THR A 76 0.99 -1.81 -7.85
CA THR A 76 1.65 -2.78 -8.75
C THR A 76 0.71 -3.23 -9.87
N ARG A 77 -0.55 -3.54 -9.54
CA ARG A 77 -1.58 -3.91 -10.54
C ARG A 77 -1.87 -2.79 -11.53
N THR A 78 -1.82 -1.54 -11.09
CA THR A 78 -2.08 -0.37 -11.94
C THR A 78 -0.95 -0.18 -12.94
N LEU A 79 0.31 -0.30 -12.51
CA LEU A 79 1.45 -0.30 -13.43
C LEU A 79 1.33 -1.42 -14.47
N GLU A 80 1.04 -2.64 -14.02
CA GLU A 80 0.89 -3.79 -14.92
C GLU A 80 -0.26 -3.59 -15.93
N ALA A 81 -1.38 -3.04 -15.48
CA ALA A 81 -2.50 -2.71 -16.37
C ALA A 81 -2.13 -1.62 -17.37
N GLY A 82 -1.39 -0.59 -16.95
CA GLY A 82 -0.88 0.47 -17.82
C GLY A 82 0.04 -0.06 -18.92
N ILE A 83 1.04 -0.89 -18.56
CA ILE A 83 1.94 -1.55 -19.51
C ILE A 83 1.14 -2.44 -20.47
N HIS A 84 0.22 -3.24 -19.92
CA HIS A 84 -0.57 -4.17 -20.72
C HIS A 84 -1.42 -3.45 -21.76
N ASN A 85 -2.17 -2.44 -21.33
CA ASN A 85 -3.13 -1.75 -22.19
C ASN A 85 -2.48 -0.79 -23.18
N SER A 86 -1.27 -0.30 -22.88
CA SER A 86 -0.61 0.72 -23.70
C SER A 86 0.50 0.13 -24.58
N ILE A 87 1.19 -0.94 -24.14
CA ILE A 87 2.38 -1.48 -24.83
C ILE A 87 2.16 -2.89 -25.37
N LEU A 88 1.64 -3.82 -24.55
CA LEU A 88 1.57 -5.24 -24.92
C LEU A 88 0.34 -5.59 -25.77
N LEU A 89 -0.81 -5.00 -25.44
CA LEU A 89 -2.07 -5.14 -26.18
C LEU A 89 -2.72 -3.76 -26.39
N PRO A 90 -2.03 -2.82 -27.08
CA PRO A 90 -2.69 -1.60 -27.50
C PRO A 90 -3.90 -2.00 -28.34
N ASN A 91 -5.08 -1.54 -27.94
CA ASN A 91 -6.29 -1.60 -28.76
C ASN A 91 -6.89 -3.01 -28.99
N LYS A 92 -6.57 -4.00 -28.13
CA LYS A 92 -7.21 -5.33 -28.15
C LYS A 92 -7.74 -5.68 -26.77
N SER A 93 -9.06 -5.62 -26.60
CA SER A 93 -9.76 -6.00 -25.37
C SER A 93 -9.67 -7.51 -25.04
N ILE A 94 -9.23 -8.37 -25.97
CA ILE A 94 -9.35 -9.83 -25.84
C ILE A 94 -8.24 -10.56 -26.62
N ARG A 95 -7.04 -10.73 -26.05
CA ARG A 95 -6.11 -11.82 -26.42
C ARG A 95 -5.42 -12.36 -25.17
N SER A 96 -5.16 -13.67 -25.14
CA SER A 96 -4.48 -14.30 -24.01
C SER A 96 -3.02 -13.88 -23.93
N ILE A 97 -2.58 -13.69 -22.69
CA ILE A 97 -1.34 -13.03 -22.28
C ILE A 97 -0.19 -14.06 -22.27
N PRO A 98 1.03 -13.73 -22.72
CA PRO A 98 2.22 -14.47 -22.31
C PRO A 98 2.47 -14.18 -20.82
N ASN A 99 2.31 -15.21 -19.98
CA ASN A 99 2.43 -15.25 -18.51
C ASN A 99 2.81 -13.91 -17.81
N LYS A 100 1.78 -13.13 -17.45
CA LYS A 100 1.85 -11.81 -16.77
C LYS A 100 2.81 -11.73 -15.58
N LYS A 101 3.04 -12.86 -14.89
CA LYS A 101 3.82 -12.92 -13.66
C LYS A 101 5.33 -12.67 -13.86
N ASN A 102 5.86 -12.77 -15.09
CA ASN A 102 7.31 -12.84 -15.31
C ASN A 102 7.88 -11.84 -16.33
N LEU A 103 7.25 -10.68 -16.55
CA LEU A 103 7.83 -9.67 -17.44
C LEU A 103 9.15 -9.14 -16.82
N THR A 104 10.28 -9.43 -17.46
CA THR A 104 11.60 -8.95 -17.00
C THR A 104 11.87 -7.53 -17.47
N GLU A 105 12.83 -6.87 -16.83
CA GLU A 105 13.33 -5.55 -17.24
C GLU A 105 13.77 -5.53 -18.71
N GLU A 106 14.60 -6.48 -19.13
CA GLU A 106 15.09 -6.59 -20.50
C GLU A 106 13.94 -6.79 -21.50
N GLN A 107 12.96 -7.62 -21.15
CA GLN A 107 11.78 -7.84 -21.99
C GLN A 107 10.98 -6.55 -22.13
N LEU A 108 10.71 -5.85 -21.02
CA LEU A 108 10.01 -4.56 -21.05
C LEU A 108 10.78 -3.55 -21.90
N TYR A 109 12.09 -3.43 -21.70
CA TYR A 109 12.94 -2.52 -22.48
C TYR A 109 12.86 -2.82 -23.98
N ASN A 110 12.84 -4.09 -24.36
CA ASN A 110 12.72 -4.51 -25.76
C ASN A 110 11.32 -4.28 -26.35
N TYR A 111 10.26 -4.23 -25.53
CA TYR A 111 8.91 -3.88 -25.99
C TYR A 111 8.69 -2.37 -26.18
N LEU A 112 9.48 -1.54 -25.49
CA LEU A 112 9.41 -0.08 -25.59
C LEU A 112 10.23 0.41 -26.80
N THR A 113 9.83 0.01 -28.01
CA THR A 113 10.41 0.51 -29.26
C THR A 113 9.70 1.79 -29.72
N ASP A 114 10.39 2.65 -30.47
CA ASP A 114 9.80 3.88 -31.02
C ASP A 114 8.54 3.61 -31.85
N SER A 115 8.52 2.49 -32.57
CA SER A 115 7.36 2.07 -33.36
C SER A 115 6.14 1.74 -32.50
N VAL A 116 6.33 1.20 -31.29
CA VAL A 116 5.25 0.87 -30.36
C VAL A 116 4.83 2.11 -29.59
N LEU A 117 5.78 2.88 -29.09
CA LEU A 117 5.54 4.07 -28.28
C LEU A 117 4.83 5.18 -29.06
N ASN A 118 5.24 5.43 -30.31
CA ASN A 118 4.67 6.46 -31.17
C ASN A 118 3.48 5.97 -32.01
N ALA A 119 3.07 4.70 -31.86
CA ALA A 119 1.90 4.20 -32.55
C ALA A 119 0.64 4.94 -32.07
N PRO A 120 -0.25 5.33 -33.00
CA PRO A 120 -1.47 6.03 -32.64
C PRO A 120 -2.41 5.10 -31.87
N ILE A 121 -3.12 5.66 -30.89
CA ILE A 121 -4.14 4.92 -30.13
C ILE A 121 -5.36 4.69 -31.05
N SER A 122 -5.85 3.46 -31.12
CA SER A 122 -7.04 3.09 -31.89
C SER A 122 -8.12 2.46 -31.01
N GLY A 123 -9.19 3.20 -30.70
CA GLY A 123 -10.27 2.66 -29.87
C GLY A 123 -11.03 3.73 -29.12
N PRO A 124 -12.02 3.34 -28.29
CA PRO A 124 -12.75 4.27 -27.45
C PRO A 124 -11.77 4.99 -26.52
N ARG A 125 -11.67 6.31 -26.69
CA ARG A 125 -10.84 7.18 -25.88
C ARG A 125 -11.38 7.16 -24.44
N THR A 126 -10.61 6.63 -23.49
CA THR A 126 -10.87 6.91 -22.07
C THR A 126 -10.58 8.38 -21.83
N TYR A 127 -11.61 9.20 -22.01
CA TYR A 127 -11.60 10.58 -21.55
C TYR A 127 -11.51 10.53 -20.03
N TYR A 128 -10.36 10.91 -19.46
CA TYR A 128 -10.22 11.01 -18.02
C TYR A 128 -10.92 12.30 -17.56
N PRO A 129 -12.08 12.24 -16.89
CA PRO A 129 -12.93 13.42 -16.67
C PRO A 129 -12.40 14.37 -15.61
N ARG A 130 -11.20 14.14 -15.06
CA ARG A 130 -10.77 14.76 -13.81
C ARG A 130 -9.53 15.61 -13.87
N ASN A 131 -8.81 15.60 -14.98
CA ASN A 131 -7.61 16.40 -15.10
C ASN A 131 -7.90 17.54 -16.08
N LYS A 132 -7.52 18.76 -15.72
CA LYS A 132 -7.46 19.94 -16.61
C LYS A 132 -6.40 19.75 -17.72
N ILE A 133 -6.15 18.52 -18.16
CA ILE A 133 -5.22 18.18 -19.22
C ILE A 133 -5.99 18.43 -20.51
N SER A 134 -5.68 19.54 -21.17
CA SER A 134 -6.18 19.86 -22.50
C SER A 134 -5.46 19.05 -23.60
N ALA A 135 -4.49 18.21 -23.23
CA ALA A 135 -3.71 17.43 -24.18
C ALA A 135 -4.52 16.26 -24.74
N ALA A 136 -4.61 16.20 -26.06
CA ALA A 136 -5.15 15.03 -26.73
C ALA A 136 -4.20 13.85 -26.49
N ILE A 137 -4.77 12.69 -26.15
CA ILE A 137 -4.02 11.45 -26.04
C ILE A 137 -3.91 10.88 -27.46
N GLU A 138 -2.70 10.86 -28.02
CA GLU A 138 -2.50 10.50 -29.42
C GLU A 138 -1.73 9.19 -29.57
N THR A 139 -0.76 8.95 -28.70
CA THR A 139 0.18 7.82 -28.80
C THR A 139 0.08 6.84 -27.63
N ASN A 140 0.55 5.61 -27.82
CA ASN A 140 0.66 4.63 -26.75
C ASN A 140 1.49 5.13 -25.56
N SER A 141 2.50 5.97 -25.80
CA SER A 141 3.30 6.58 -24.73
C SER A 141 2.46 7.54 -23.87
N ASP A 142 1.58 8.34 -24.48
CA ASP A 142 0.67 9.24 -23.77
C ASP A 142 -0.31 8.45 -22.88
N ALA A 143 -0.87 7.37 -23.44
CA ALA A 143 -1.73 6.45 -22.71
C ALA A 143 -1.00 5.79 -21.55
N LEU A 144 0.26 5.38 -21.74
CA LEU A 144 1.08 4.78 -20.68
C LEU A 144 1.32 5.77 -19.54
N ILE A 145 1.71 7.01 -19.85
CA ILE A 145 1.89 8.08 -18.85
C ILE A 145 0.59 8.27 -18.07
N LEU A 146 -0.53 8.45 -18.76
CA LEU A 146 -1.80 8.75 -18.12
C LEU A 146 -2.33 7.59 -17.26
N ASN A 147 -2.19 6.35 -17.74
CA ASN A 147 -2.68 5.16 -17.05
C ASN A 147 -1.82 4.78 -15.85
N THR A 148 -0.61 5.33 -15.71
CA THR A 148 0.32 4.98 -14.63
C THR A 148 0.56 6.14 -13.67
N THR A 149 0.96 7.32 -14.15
CA THR A 149 1.39 8.43 -13.29
C THR A 149 0.30 8.92 -12.34
N SER A 150 -0.78 9.53 -12.86
CA SER A 150 -1.84 10.11 -12.01
C SER A 150 -2.50 9.08 -11.07
N PRO A 151 -2.89 7.87 -11.55
CA PRO A 151 -3.49 6.88 -10.67
C PRO A 151 -2.53 6.42 -9.56
N ILE A 152 -1.26 6.18 -9.88
CA ILE A 152 -0.28 5.77 -8.86
C ILE A 152 -0.01 6.91 -7.87
N LYS A 153 0.06 8.17 -8.32
CA LYS A 153 0.22 9.34 -7.44
C LYS A 153 -0.91 9.43 -6.41
N ILE A 154 -2.16 9.24 -6.83
CA ILE A 154 -3.33 9.19 -5.93
C ILE A 154 -3.19 8.04 -4.92
N MET A 155 -2.83 6.84 -5.37
CA MET A 155 -2.66 5.68 -4.48
C MET A 155 -1.52 5.87 -3.47
N LEU A 156 -0.45 6.58 -3.85
CA LEU A 156 0.63 6.95 -2.94
C LEU A 156 0.14 7.97 -1.90
N GLU A 157 -0.67 8.94 -2.29
CA GLU A 157 -1.31 9.89 -1.36
C GLU A 157 -2.24 9.18 -0.37
N ASP A 158 -3.04 8.22 -0.84
CA ASP A 158 -3.92 7.40 0.00
C ASP A 158 -3.13 6.52 0.99
N LEU A 159 -1.88 6.19 0.67
CA LEU A 159 -0.98 5.42 1.53
C LEU A 159 -0.28 6.26 2.61
N LYS A 160 -0.11 7.58 2.40
CA LYS A 160 0.60 8.49 3.33
C LYS A 160 0.14 8.37 4.79
N PRO A 161 -1.16 8.30 5.12
CA PRO A 161 -1.62 8.17 6.50
C PRO A 161 -1.17 6.88 7.21
N TYR A 162 -0.72 5.87 6.45
CA TYR A 162 -0.38 4.54 6.96
C TYR A 162 1.13 4.24 6.93
N LEU A 163 1.97 5.16 6.44
CA LEU A 163 3.42 4.94 6.35
C LEU A 163 4.07 4.64 7.70
N TYR A 164 3.55 5.21 8.78
CA TYR A 164 4.05 4.98 10.14
C TYR A 164 3.86 3.52 10.63
N LEU A 165 3.03 2.74 9.95
CA LEU A 165 2.79 1.32 10.25
C LEU A 165 3.71 0.38 9.46
N LEU A 166 4.50 0.92 8.52
CA LEU A 166 5.32 0.14 7.59
C LEU A 166 6.78 0.09 8.04
N ASP A 167 7.50 -0.93 7.57
CA ASP A 167 8.95 -1.02 7.77
C ASP A 167 9.67 0.14 7.07
N ILE A 168 10.78 0.60 7.66
CA ILE A 168 11.54 1.75 7.16
C ILE A 168 12.03 1.55 5.72
N ASN A 169 12.37 0.33 5.32
CA ASN A 169 12.82 0.04 3.97
C ASN A 169 11.66 0.16 2.96
N LEU A 170 10.46 -0.26 3.36
CA LEU A 170 9.26 -0.14 2.54
C LEU A 170 8.86 1.33 2.38
N VAL A 171 8.94 2.11 3.45
CA VAL A 171 8.71 3.57 3.41
C VAL A 171 9.72 4.25 2.47
N LYS A 172 11.01 3.89 2.58
CA LYS A 172 12.04 4.42 1.68
C LYS A 172 11.74 4.11 0.22
N LEU A 173 11.36 2.87 -0.09
CA LEU A 173 11.00 2.47 -1.45
C LEU A 173 9.77 3.21 -1.99
N ILE A 174 8.76 3.43 -1.15
CA ILE A 174 7.57 4.23 -1.52
C ILE A 174 7.98 5.66 -1.88
N TYR A 175 8.89 6.27 -1.12
CA TYR A 175 9.43 7.59 -1.44
C TYR A 175 10.27 7.60 -2.71
N GLU A 176 11.09 6.57 -2.95
CA GLU A 176 11.85 6.43 -4.20
C GLU A 176 10.90 6.35 -5.42
N ILE A 177 9.74 5.69 -5.28
CA ILE A 177 8.70 5.63 -6.32
C ILE A 177 8.04 7.00 -6.53
N GLU A 178 7.60 7.67 -5.45
CA GLU A 178 6.95 8.99 -5.50
C GLU A 178 7.84 10.05 -6.15
N TYR A 179 9.14 10.03 -5.85
CA TYR A 179 10.12 11.01 -6.36
C TYR A 179 10.97 10.49 -7.53
N SER A 180 10.59 9.38 -8.14
CA SER A 180 11.26 8.82 -9.30
C SER A 180 11.31 9.82 -10.47
N ASN A 181 12.32 9.67 -11.33
CA ASN A 181 12.44 10.50 -12.54
C ASN A 181 11.19 10.40 -13.42
N TYR A 182 10.57 9.22 -13.50
CA TYR A 182 9.32 9.04 -14.24
C TYR A 182 8.18 9.89 -13.70
N MET A 183 7.94 9.88 -12.38
CA MET A 183 6.87 10.68 -11.77
C MET A 183 7.13 12.18 -11.90
N ARG A 184 8.37 12.62 -11.67
CA ARG A 184 8.74 14.04 -11.74
C ARG A 184 8.82 14.58 -13.15
N PHE A 185 9.30 13.78 -14.10
CA PHE A 185 9.48 14.23 -15.48
C PHE A 185 8.23 14.00 -16.32
N CYS A 186 7.63 12.81 -16.27
CA CYS A 186 6.45 12.50 -17.09
C CYS A 186 5.16 12.97 -16.40
N GLY A 187 5.04 12.71 -15.09
CA GLY A 187 3.86 13.07 -14.30
C GLY A 187 3.68 14.59 -14.12
N ASP A 188 4.71 15.30 -13.65
CA ASP A 188 4.59 16.74 -13.41
C ASP A 188 4.46 17.55 -14.72
N ASN A 189 5.12 17.14 -15.81
CA ASN A 189 4.91 17.77 -17.13
C ASN A 189 3.47 17.59 -17.61
N LEU A 190 2.86 16.43 -17.35
CA LEU A 190 1.46 16.21 -17.68
C LEU A 190 0.54 17.08 -16.80
N GLU A 191 0.78 17.11 -15.50
CA GLU A 191 -0.09 17.81 -14.54
C GLU A 191 0.01 19.34 -14.65
N HIS A 192 1.22 19.89 -14.77
CA HIS A 192 1.45 21.33 -14.72
C HIS A 192 1.52 21.97 -16.11
N CYS A 193 2.09 21.27 -17.10
CA CYS A 193 2.28 21.81 -18.45
C CYS A 193 1.25 21.29 -19.45
N GLY A 194 0.46 20.26 -19.10
CA GLY A 194 -0.44 19.60 -20.04
C GLY A 194 0.31 19.02 -21.24
N ARG A 195 1.51 18.46 -21.01
CA ARG A 195 2.34 17.89 -22.07
C ARG A 195 2.69 16.45 -21.75
N PHE A 196 2.53 15.58 -22.74
CA PHE A 196 3.08 14.24 -22.68
C PHE A 196 4.54 14.29 -23.10
N THR A 197 5.42 13.84 -22.21
CA THR A 197 6.84 13.68 -22.50
C THR A 197 7.25 12.37 -21.89
N PHE A 198 7.62 11.42 -22.74
CA PHE A 198 7.98 10.07 -22.32
C PHE A 198 9.49 9.88 -22.44
N ASP A 199 10.08 9.32 -21.39
CA ASP A 199 11.47 8.88 -21.37
C ASP A 199 11.50 7.40 -21.00
N LYS A 200 12.20 6.63 -21.84
CA LYS A 200 12.20 5.17 -21.75
C LYS A 200 13.02 4.71 -20.56
N GLU A 201 14.20 5.27 -20.34
CA GLU A 201 15.07 4.95 -19.21
C GLU A 201 14.36 5.23 -17.89
N TYR A 202 13.69 6.38 -17.77
CA TYR A 202 12.94 6.74 -16.56
C TYR A 202 11.79 5.78 -16.29
N PHE A 203 11.06 5.36 -17.32
CA PHE A 203 9.96 4.42 -17.14
C PHE A 203 10.46 3.03 -16.68
N VAL A 204 11.58 2.56 -17.22
CA VAL A 204 12.16 1.26 -16.85
C VAL A 204 12.69 1.30 -15.42
N GLU A 205 13.37 2.38 -15.02
CA GLU A 205 13.77 2.62 -13.63
C GLU A 205 12.57 2.54 -12.69
N PHE A 206 11.48 3.24 -13.03
CA PHE A 206 10.24 3.23 -12.27
C PHE A 206 9.62 1.84 -12.16
N PHE A 207 9.59 1.07 -13.25
CA PHE A 207 9.09 -0.30 -13.26
C PHE A 207 9.85 -1.20 -12.28
N ILE A 208 11.18 -1.08 -12.22
CA ILE A 208 12.02 -1.84 -11.29
C ILE A 208 11.66 -1.50 -9.83
N LEU A 209 11.49 -0.21 -9.51
CA LEU A 209 11.11 0.22 -8.16
C LEU A 209 9.76 -0.36 -7.75
N VAL A 210 8.75 -0.30 -8.63
CA VAL A 210 7.42 -0.86 -8.35
C VAL A 210 7.45 -2.39 -8.26
N LYS A 211 8.31 -3.09 -9.01
CA LYS A 211 8.50 -4.54 -8.86
C LYS A 211 9.18 -4.93 -7.55
N LYS A 212 10.14 -4.14 -7.07
CA LYS A 212 10.70 -4.31 -5.71
C LYS A 212 9.62 -4.11 -4.63
N LEU A 213 8.64 -3.25 -4.88
CA LEU A 213 7.55 -3.01 -3.96
C LEU A 213 6.65 -4.25 -3.83
N GLU A 214 6.34 -4.92 -4.96
CA GLU A 214 5.61 -6.18 -4.99
C GLU A 214 6.28 -7.29 -4.16
N SER A 215 7.60 -7.45 -4.32
CA SER A 215 8.36 -8.50 -3.61
C SER A 215 8.55 -8.21 -2.11
N SER A 216 8.42 -6.95 -1.69
CA SER A 216 8.59 -6.52 -0.30
C SER A 216 7.36 -6.80 0.58
N ILE A 217 6.20 -7.08 -0.02
CA ILE A 217 4.99 -7.43 0.71
C ILE A 217 4.93 -8.94 0.89
N LYS A 218 5.07 -9.42 2.13
CA LYS A 218 4.70 -10.80 2.46
C LYS A 218 3.18 -10.91 2.44
N ILE A 219 2.64 -11.64 1.45
CA ILE A 219 1.23 -12.10 1.46
C ILE A 219 1.09 -13.24 2.46
#